data_AF-A0A8T9SNP7-F1
#
_entry.id   AF-A0A8T9SNP7-F1
#
_cell.length_a   1.000
_cell.length_b   1.000
_cell.length_c   1.000
_cell.angle_alpha   90.00
_cell.angle_beta   90.00
_cell.angle_gamma   90.00
#
_symmetry.space_group_name_H-M   'P 1'
#
loop_
_entity.id
_entity.type
_entity.pdbx_description
1 polymer ?
#
loop_
_entity_poly.entity_id
_entity_poly.type
_entity_poly.pdbx_seq_one_letter_code
_entity_poly.pdbx_strand_id
1 'polypeptide(L)'
;MPNSLFAARLLGYLIGLLPLVALLLMFRQVIPQGLGLGLTAFGFLASYWVQQRARTLFPYDFKNRAEWLALGIYVAVVVAMLLLLQAGG
;
A
#
# COMPACT_ATOMS: atom_id res chain seq x y z
N MET A 1 -5.88 19.64 -10.32
CA MET A 1 -6.44 18.62 -11.22
C MET A 1 -6.85 17.41 -10.38
N PRO A 2 -8.12 17.02 -10.34
CA PRO A 2 -8.60 15.90 -9.50
C PRO A 2 -7.84 14.57 -9.75
N ASN A 3 -7.29 14.40 -10.95
CA ASN A 3 -6.49 13.23 -11.33
C ASN A 3 -5.15 13.11 -10.58
N SER A 4 -4.50 14.23 -10.24
CA SER A 4 -3.19 14.21 -9.56
C SER A 4 -3.33 13.83 -8.08
N LEU A 5 -4.43 14.24 -7.43
CA LEU A 5 -4.75 13.86 -6.06
C LEU A 5 -5.07 12.37 -5.98
N PHE A 6 -5.92 11.87 -6.88
CA PHE A 6 -6.25 10.45 -6.97
C PHE A 6 -4.99 9.59 -7.14
N ALA A 7 -4.14 9.91 -8.11
CA ALA A 7 -2.91 9.17 -8.39
C ALA A 7 -1.94 9.18 -7.19
N ALA A 8 -1.74 10.35 -6.57
CA ALA A 8 -0.87 10.46 -5.40
C ALA A 8 -1.36 9.63 -4.21
N ARG A 9 -2.67 9.60 -3.98
CA ARG A 9 -3.29 8.81 -2.91
C ARG A 9 -3.21 7.32 -3.19
N LEU A 10 -3.56 6.90 -4.41
CA LEU A 10 -3.46 5.51 -4.82
C LEU A 10 -2.02 4.99 -4.70
N LEU A 11 -1.03 5.77 -5.15
CA LEU A 11 0.39 5.42 -5.00
C LEU A 11 0.80 5.28 -3.53
N GLY A 12 0.37 6.20 -2.66
CA GLY A 12 0.64 6.11 -1.23
C GLY A 12 0.08 4.83 -0.60
N TYR A 13 -1.11 4.40 -1.03
CA TYR A 13 -1.70 3.15 -0.56
C TYR A 13 -1.00 1.92 -1.14
N LEU A 14 -0.67 1.91 -2.43
CA LEU A 14 0.01 0.80 -3.09
C LEU A 14 1.41 0.55 -2.51
N ILE A 15 2.17 1.61 -2.21
CA ILE A 15 3.49 1.48 -1.59
C ILE A 15 3.36 0.91 -0.17
N GLY A 16 2.27 1.25 0.54
CA GLY A 16 1.88 0.64 1.81
C GLY A 16 1.73 -0.88 1.78
N LEU A 17 1.58 -1.50 0.61
CA LEU A 17 1.52 -2.95 0.47
C LEU A 17 2.88 -3.63 0.59
N LEU A 18 3.99 -2.94 0.27
CA LEU A 18 5.34 -3.51 0.35
C LEU A 18 5.64 -4.17 1.71
N PRO A 19 5.45 -3.51 2.86
CA PRO A 19 5.69 -4.15 4.15
C PRO A 19 4.74 -5.32 4.41
N LEU A 20 3.48 -5.24 3.97
CA LEU A 20 2.52 -6.32 4.15
C LEU A 20 2.88 -7.57 3.33
N VAL A 21 3.33 -7.38 2.09
CA VAL A 21 3.80 -8.47 1.22
C VAL A 21 5.08 -9.08 1.80
N ALA A 22 6.03 -8.28 2.29
CA ALA A 22 7.25 -8.78 2.91
C ALA A 22 6.93 -9.63 4.16
N LEU A 23 6.04 -9.15 5.03
CA LEU A 23 5.55 -9.91 6.18
C LEU A 23 4.85 -11.20 5.77
N LEU A 24 4.03 -11.16 4.73
CA LEU A 24 3.33 -12.33 4.22
C LEU A 24 4.30 -13.39 3.69
N LEU A 25 5.30 -12.98 2.89
CA LEU A 25 6.33 -13.89 2.38
C LEU A 25 7.13 -14.51 3.52
N MET A 26 7.44 -13.73 4.56
CA MET A 26 8.09 -14.21 5.77
C MET A 26 7.20 -15.21 6.53
N PHE A 27 5.91 -14.90 6.71
CA PHE A 27 4.95 -15.79 7.37
C PHE A 27 4.75 -17.11 6.64
N ARG A 28 4.72 -17.07 5.30
CA ARG A 28 4.68 -18.24 4.42
C ARG A 28 6.03 -18.97 4.32
N GLN A 29 7.06 -18.51 5.02
CA GLN A 29 8.42 -19.08 4.99
C GLN A 29 9.05 -19.13 3.58
N VAL A 30 8.59 -18.28 2.66
CA VAL A 30 9.07 -18.20 1.27
C VAL A 30 10.44 -17.52 1.21
N ILE A 31 10.73 -16.62 2.15
CA ILE A 31 11.98 -15.88 2.24
C ILE A 31 12.62 -16.04 3.63
N PRO A 32 13.96 -15.94 3.73
CA PRO A 32 14.66 -15.92 5.02
C PRO A 32 14.17 -14.78 5.93
N GLN A 33 14.10 -15.05 7.24
CA GLN A 33 13.56 -14.11 8.23
C GLN A 33 14.30 -12.76 8.25
N GLY A 34 15.63 -12.77 8.12
CA GLY A 34 16.42 -11.53 8.03
C GLY A 34 16.07 -10.68 6.80
N LEU A 35 15.84 -11.30 5.65
CA LEU A 35 15.40 -10.61 4.44
C LEU A 35 13.96 -10.11 4.57
N GLY A 36 13.06 -10.90 5.14
CA GLY A 36 11.69 -10.48 5.40
C GLY A 36 11.58 -9.26 6.31
N LEU A 37 12.35 -9.24 7.40
CA LEU A 37 12.43 -8.09 8.31
C LEU A 37 13.04 -6.87 7.63
N GLY A 38 14.12 -7.04 6.86
CA GLY A 38 14.74 -5.95 6.11
C GLY A 38 13.80 -5.32 5.07
N LEU A 39 13.12 -6.15 4.28
CA LEU A 39 12.13 -5.71 3.30
C LEU A 39 10.93 -5.03 3.96
N THR A 40 10.48 -5.54 5.10
CA THR A 40 9.39 -4.92 5.88
C THR A 40 9.79 -3.54 6.38
N ALA A 41 10.96 -3.42 7.01
CA ALA A 41 11.46 -2.15 7.54
C ALA A 41 11.66 -1.11 6.42
N PHE A 42 12.29 -1.53 5.32
CA PHE A 42 12.48 -0.66 4.16
C PHE A 42 11.14 -0.25 3.51
N GLY A 43 10.24 -1.21 3.32
CA GLY A 43 8.90 -0.97 2.79
C GLY A 43 8.10 -0.01 3.68
N PHE A 44 8.21 -0.12 4.99
CA PHE A 44 7.60 0.80 5.94
C PHE A 44 8.16 2.23 5.80
N LEU A 45 9.48 2.39 5.78
CA LEU A 45 10.12 3.70 5.60
C LEU A 45 9.74 4.36 4.28
N ALA A 46 9.74 3.58 3.18
CA ALA A 46 9.32 4.05 1.88
C ALA A 46 7.84 4.48 1.88
N SER A 47 6.97 3.67 2.48
CA SER A 47 5.54 3.98 2.63
C SER A 47 5.31 5.25 3.42
N TYR A 48 6.01 5.40 4.55
CA TYR A 48 5.93 6.57 5.40
C TYR A 48 6.36 7.82 4.64
N TRP A 49 7.51 7.76 3.94
CA TRP A 49 8.02 8.89 3.18
C TRP A 49 7.07 9.33 2.07
N VAL A 50 6.53 8.38 1.30
CA VAL A 50 5.59 8.70 0.21
C VAL A 50 4.26 9.22 0.76
N GLN A 51 3.73 8.64 1.83
CA GLN A 51 2.51 9.16 2.45
C GLN A 51 2.71 10.55 3.04
N GLN A 52 3.86 10.82 3.66
CA GLN A 52 4.16 12.15 4.19
C GLN A 52 4.29 13.17 3.07
N ARG A 53 4.96 12.82 1.96
CA ARG A 53 5.05 13.66 0.75
C ARG A 53 3.68 13.91 0.11
N ALA A 54 2.82 12.89 0.05
CA ALA A 54 1.47 13.03 -0.49
C ALA A 54 0.59 13.95 0.39
N ARG A 55 0.73 13.87 1.72
CA ARG A 55 0.00 14.73 2.67
C ARG A 55 0.41 16.19 2.59
N THR A 56 1.69 16.48 2.34
CA THR A 56 2.16 17.87 2.20
C THR A 56 1.70 18.49 0.88
N LEU A 57 1.57 17.71 -0.19
CA LEU A 57 1.08 18.18 -1.49
C LEU A 57 -0.45 18.27 -1.55
N PHE A 58 -1.15 17.34 -0.90
CA PHE A 58 -2.61 17.24 -0.90
C PHE A 58 -3.11 16.95 0.53
N PRO A 59 -3.46 17.97 1.33
CA PRO A 59 -4.02 17.76 2.66
C PRO A 59 -5.28 16.89 2.60
N TYR A 60 -5.53 16.12 3.66
CA TYR A 60 -6.70 15.23 3.76
C TYR A 60 -8.00 16.04 3.67
N ASP A 61 -8.86 15.67 2.73
CA ASP A 61 -10.20 16.24 2.58
C ASP A 61 -11.20 15.13 2.26
N PHE A 62 -11.80 14.59 3.32
CA PHE A 62 -12.77 13.51 3.24
C PHE A 62 -14.08 13.89 2.51
N LYS A 63 -14.29 15.17 2.17
CA LYS A 63 -15.40 15.59 1.31
C LYS A 63 -15.10 15.33 -0.18
N ASN A 64 -13.84 15.09 -0.53
CA ASN A 64 -13.40 14.86 -1.90
C ASN A 64 -13.66 13.41 -2.32
N ARG A 65 -14.51 13.24 -3.34
CA ARG A 65 -14.84 11.92 -3.92
C ARG A 65 -13.63 11.18 -4.47
N ALA A 66 -12.60 11.88 -4.94
CA ALA A 66 -11.38 11.27 -5.46
C ALA A 66 -10.59 10.52 -4.37
N GLU A 67 -10.70 10.94 -3.11
CA GLU A 67 -10.05 10.28 -1.99
C GLU A 67 -10.74 8.94 -1.66
N TRP A 68 -12.06 8.94 -1.65
CA TRP A 68 -12.87 7.72 -1.52
C TRP A 68 -12.66 6.74 -2.67
N LEU A 69 -12.50 7.24 -3.89
CA LEU A 69 -12.26 6.43 -5.06
C LEU A 69 -10.88 5.76 -5.01
N ALA A 70 -9.84 6.49 -4.57
CA ALA A 70 -8.50 5.93 -4.34
C ALA A 70 -8.50 4.84 -3.26
N LEU A 71 -9.21 5.08 -2.15
CA LEU A 71 -9.38 4.09 -1.08
C LEU A 71 -10.14 2.85 -1.59
N GLY A 72 -11.24 3.05 -2.31
CA GLY A 72 -12.05 1.95 -2.85
C GLY A 72 -11.27 1.05 -3.80
N ILE A 73 -10.47 1.64 -4.70
CA ILE A 73 -9.59 0.88 -5.60
C ILE A 73 -8.51 0.15 -4.81
N TYR A 74 -7.89 0.79 -3.82
CA TYR A 74 -6.92 0.14 -2.96
C TYR A 74 -7.51 -1.08 -2.24
N VAL A 75 -8.70 -0.95 -1.67
CA VAL A 75 -9.41 -2.07 -1.03
C VAL A 75 -9.69 -3.18 -2.03
N ALA A 76 -10.17 -2.85 -3.23
CA ALA A 76 -10.41 -3.84 -4.28
C ALA A 76 -9.13 -4.61 -4.67
N VAL A 77 -7.99 -3.91 -4.79
CA VAL A 77 -6.67 -4.53 -5.05
C VAL A 77 -6.27 -5.48 -3.92
N VAL A 78 -6.42 -5.06 -2.65
CA VAL A 78 -6.10 -5.90 -1.49
C VAL A 78 -7.00 -7.14 -1.47
N VAL A 79 -8.30 -6.99 -1.68
CA VAL A 79 -9.24 -8.13 -1.73
C VAL A 79 -8.88 -9.08 -2.86
N ALA A 80 -8.62 -8.58 -4.07
CA ALA A 80 -8.20 -9.40 -5.20
C ALA A 80 -6.90 -10.16 -4.90
N MET A 81 -5.92 -9.48 -4.31
CA MET A 81 -4.66 -10.10 -3.89
C MET A 81 -4.88 -11.21 -2.86
N LEU A 82 -5.73 -10.99 -1.85
CA LEU A 82 -6.06 -12.01 -0.85
C LEU A 82 -6.78 -13.21 -1.47
N LEU A 83 -7.71 -12.99 -2.40
CA LEU A 83 -8.40 -14.06 -3.11
C LEU A 83 -7.44 -14.89 -3.96
N LEU A 84 -6.53 -14.25 -4.69
CA LEU A 84 -5.49 -14.93 -5.46
C LEU A 84 -4.54 -15.73 -4.57
N LEU A 85 -4.17 -15.18 -3.41
CA LEU A 85 -3.31 -15.84 -2.44
C LEU A 85 -3.98 -17.08 -1.82
N GLN A 86 -5.30 -17.05 -1.61
CA GLN A 86 -6.05 -18.21 -1.13
C GLN A 86 -6.26 -19.26 -2.22
N ALA A 87 -6.43 -18.85 -3.47
CA ALA A 87 -6.63 -19.77 -4.60
C ALA A 87 -5.35 -20.53 -5.00
N GLY A 88 -4.17 -20.02 -4.65
CA GLY A 88 -2.88 -20.63 -4.94
C GLY A 88 -2.17 -21.28 -3.75
N GLY A 89 -2.84 -21.41 -2.59
CA GLY A 89 -2.32 -22.08 -1.39
C GLY A 89 -2.99 -23.42 -1.16
#